data_AF-A0A1F5LGK6-F1
#
_entry.id   AF-A0A1F5LGK6-F1
#
_cell.length_a   1.000
_cell.length_b   1.000
_cell.length_c   1.000
_cell.angle_alpha   90.00
_cell.angle_beta   90.00
_cell.angle_gamma   90.00
#
_symmetry.space_group_name_H-M   'P 1'
#
loop_
_entity.id
_entity.type
_entity.pdbx_description
1 polymer ?
#
loop_
_entity_poly.entity_id
_entity_poly.type
_entity_poly.pdbx_seq_one_letter_code
_entity_poly.pdbx_strand_id
1 'polypeptide(L)'
;MDWFIGAIPPPEYQAVAWFANVATIIETIGWAINYACILGQLAAAATLGPGVAATVVACFCYLLLTVGSLCQLIIRGSSRGTSYTMWASRFIGNLAAGFNAHFRVTYWPQVFGFLDTALMKWFVATTTIVELCYIFVLRHIRDKEAASHNTTNLADKKR
;
A
#
# COMPACT_ATOMS: atom_id res chain seq x y z
N MET A 1 27.34 -4.82 -6.87
CA MET A 1 28.40 -5.34 -7.76
C MET A 1 28.14 -4.75 -9.12
N ASP A 2 29.14 -4.12 -9.72
CA ASP A 2 29.02 -3.63 -11.09
C ASP A 2 29.09 -4.84 -12.04
N TRP A 3 28.09 -4.99 -12.90
CA TRP A 3 27.90 -6.17 -13.77
C TRP A 3 28.99 -6.36 -14.84
N PHE A 4 30.11 -5.65 -14.75
CA PHE A 4 31.12 -5.54 -15.79
C PHE A 4 32.25 -6.58 -15.70
N ILE A 5 32.24 -7.51 -14.74
CA ILE A 5 33.16 -8.68 -14.66
C ILE A 5 34.62 -8.31 -15.03
N GLY A 6 35.17 -7.27 -14.42
CA GLY A 6 36.55 -6.83 -14.64
C GLY A 6 36.80 -6.00 -15.91
N ALA A 7 35.79 -5.69 -16.71
CA ALA A 7 35.88 -4.75 -17.83
C ALA A 7 35.68 -3.30 -17.36
N ILE A 8 36.42 -2.36 -17.95
CA ILE A 8 36.22 -0.93 -17.71
C ILE A 8 34.94 -0.51 -18.44
N PRO A 9 33.93 0.04 -17.74
CA PRO A 9 32.69 0.47 -18.38
C PRO A 9 32.95 1.64 -19.35
N PRO A 10 32.17 1.77 -20.44
CA PRO A 10 32.30 2.89 -21.38
C PRO A 10 32.22 4.26 -20.68
N PRO A 11 32.93 5.29 -21.18
CA PRO A 11 32.93 6.63 -20.55
C PRO A 11 31.52 7.23 -20.37
N GLU A 12 30.62 6.95 -21.31
CA GLU A 12 29.22 7.36 -21.27
C GLU A 12 28.47 6.75 -20.07
N TYR A 13 28.76 5.50 -19.72
CA TYR A 13 28.18 4.83 -18.56
C TYR A 13 28.79 5.37 -17.25
N GLN A 14 30.09 5.69 -17.24
CA GLN A 14 30.75 6.25 -16.06
C GLN A 14 30.11 7.56 -15.60
N ALA A 15 29.65 8.39 -16.54
CA ALA A 15 28.93 9.64 -16.24
C ALA A 15 27.60 9.42 -15.48
N VAL A 16 26.96 8.26 -15.66
CA VAL A 16 25.68 7.91 -15.03
C VAL A 16 25.79 6.81 -13.97
N ALA A 17 26.99 6.26 -13.74
CA ALA A 17 27.21 5.10 -12.87
C ALA A 17 26.72 5.31 -11.44
N TRP A 18 26.75 6.55 -10.94
CA TRP A 18 26.25 6.88 -9.61
C TRP A 18 24.74 6.61 -9.46
N PHE A 19 23.93 6.85 -10.49
CA PHE A 19 22.49 6.54 -10.48
C PHE A 19 22.27 5.02 -10.38
N ALA A 20 23.02 4.25 -11.16
CA ALA A 20 22.94 2.79 -11.16
C ALA A 20 23.38 2.20 -9.80
N ASN A 21 24.43 2.76 -9.20
CA ASN A 21 24.90 2.35 -7.88
C ASN A 21 23.88 2.65 -6.78
N VAL A 22 23.25 3.83 -6.82
CA VAL A 22 22.16 4.19 -5.88
C VAL A 22 20.98 3.23 -6.02
N ALA A 23 20.56 2.91 -7.27
CA ALA A 23 19.50 1.95 -7.51
C ALA A 23 19.83 0.56 -6.94
N THR A 24 21.07 0.10 -7.12
CA THR A 24 21.55 -1.19 -6.58
C THR A 24 21.52 -1.22 -5.04
N ILE A 25 21.89 -0.11 -4.39
CA ILE A 25 21.81 0.01 -2.93
C ILE A 25 20.36 -0.07 -2.46
N ILE A 26 19.45 0.67 -3.11
CA ILE A 26 18.02 0.65 -2.80
C ILE A 26 17.47 -0.77 -2.94
N GLU A 27 17.81 -1.47 -4.02
CA GLU A 27 17.39 -2.85 -4.26
C GLU A 27 17.89 -3.79 -3.15
N THR A 28 19.17 -3.69 -2.80
CA THR A 28 19.79 -4.51 -1.75
C THR A 28 19.11 -4.32 -0.40
N ILE A 29 18.83 -3.06 -0.03
CA ILE A 29 18.08 -2.74 1.19
C ILE A 29 16.67 -3.33 1.12
N GLY A 30 16.00 -3.21 -0.04
CA GLY A 30 14.68 -3.79 -0.26
C GLY A 30 14.64 -5.31 -0.04
N TRP A 31 15.61 -6.04 -0.57
CA TRP A 31 15.75 -7.49 -0.35
C TRP A 31 16.03 -7.83 1.11
N ALA A 32 16.90 -7.08 1.79
CA ALA A 32 17.20 -7.31 3.20
C ALA A 32 15.96 -7.15 4.09
N ILE A 33 15.17 -6.10 3.84
CA ILE A 33 13.89 -5.87 4.54
C ILE A 33 12.92 -7.01 4.23
N ASN A 34 12.81 -7.43 2.96
CA ASN A 34 11.94 -8.53 2.57
C ASN A 34 12.27 -9.83 3.32
N TYR A 35 13.55 -10.21 3.38
CA TYR A 35 13.98 -11.40 4.12
C TYR A 35 13.69 -11.28 5.62
N ALA A 36 13.92 -10.11 6.23
CA ALA A 36 13.58 -9.89 7.63
C ALA A 36 12.07 -10.07 7.89
N CYS A 37 11.21 -9.54 7.01
CA CYS A 37 9.76 -9.74 7.10
C CYS A 37 9.35 -11.21 6.92
N ILE A 38 9.98 -11.94 5.98
CA ILE A 38 9.73 -13.37 5.78
C ILE A 38 10.10 -14.16 7.04
N LEU A 39 11.25 -13.89 7.65
CA LEU A 39 11.66 -14.53 8.90
C LEU A 39 10.66 -14.25 10.02
N GLY A 40 10.18 -13.00 10.13
CA GLY A 40 9.10 -12.64 11.06
C GLY A 40 7.81 -13.44 10.81
N GLN A 41 7.41 -13.59 9.55
CA GLN A 41 6.26 -14.41 9.16
C GLN A 41 6.43 -15.89 9.54
N LEU A 42 7.62 -16.45 9.32
CA LEU A 42 7.92 -17.85 9.70
C LEU A 42 7.88 -18.04 11.21
N ALA A 43 8.42 -17.10 11.99
CA ALA A 43 8.34 -17.12 13.44
C ALA A 43 6.88 -17.01 13.94
N ALA A 44 6.08 -16.15 13.31
CA ALA A 44 4.64 -16.04 13.61
C ALA A 44 3.89 -17.34 13.26
N ALA A 45 4.20 -17.96 12.12
CA ALA A 45 3.60 -19.23 11.72
C ALA A 45 3.97 -20.38 12.67
N ALA A 46 5.19 -20.39 13.21
CA ALA A 46 5.64 -21.37 14.19
C ALA A 46 4.93 -21.23 15.56
N THR A 47 4.49 -20.03 15.92
CA THR A 47 3.85 -19.74 17.22
C THR A 47 2.33 -19.80 17.18
N LEU A 48 1.70 -19.26 16.13
CA LEU A 48 0.25 -19.13 16.00
C LEU A 48 -0.37 -20.13 15.02
N GLY A 49 0.46 -20.88 14.30
CA GLY A 49 0.06 -21.68 13.16
C GLY A 49 -0.05 -20.86 11.86
N PRO A 50 0.04 -21.51 10.69
CA PRO A 50 0.16 -20.83 9.40
C PRO A 50 -1.07 -20.00 9.01
N GLY A 51 -2.28 -20.48 9.30
CA GLY A 51 -3.53 -19.79 8.92
C GLY A 51 -3.75 -18.47 9.67
N VAL A 52 -3.58 -18.49 10.99
CA VAL A 52 -3.73 -17.30 11.83
C VAL A 52 -2.62 -16.30 11.54
N ALA A 53 -1.36 -16.76 11.47
CA ALA A 53 -0.23 -15.90 11.18
C ALA A 53 -0.37 -15.18 9.83
N ALA A 54 -0.74 -15.90 8.76
CA ALA A 54 -0.96 -15.31 7.45
C ALA A 54 -2.07 -14.24 7.48
N THR A 55 -3.17 -14.50 8.20
CA THR A 55 -4.30 -13.57 8.30
C THR A 55 -3.91 -12.31 9.08
N VAL A 56 -3.32 -12.46 10.27
CA VAL A 56 -2.94 -11.32 11.12
C VAL A 56 -1.92 -10.43 10.42
N VAL A 57 -0.94 -11.01 9.74
CA VAL A 57 0.07 -10.22 9.00
C VAL A 57 -0.53 -9.57 7.76
N ALA A 58 -1.37 -10.28 7.00
CA ALA A 58 -2.09 -9.66 5.88
C ALA A 58 -2.96 -8.48 6.34
N CYS A 59 -3.65 -8.63 7.47
CA CYS A 59 -4.37 -7.55 8.12
C CYS A 59 -3.43 -6.39 8.45
N PHE A 60 -2.39 -6.63 9.24
CA PHE A 60 -1.44 -5.58 9.64
C PHE A 60 -0.86 -4.80 8.45
N CYS A 61 -0.39 -5.51 7.42
CA CYS A 61 0.12 -4.90 6.19
C CYS A 61 -0.93 -4.05 5.48
N TYR A 62 -2.17 -4.54 5.37
CA TYR A 62 -3.24 -3.79 4.72
C TYR A 62 -3.66 -2.54 5.51
N LEU A 63 -3.66 -2.59 6.84
CA LEU A 63 -3.90 -1.43 7.69
C LEU A 63 -2.83 -0.36 7.50
N LEU A 64 -1.55 -0.75 7.51
CA LEU A 64 -0.45 0.18 7.23
C LEU A 64 -0.58 0.81 5.85
N LEU A 65 -0.94 0.01 4.84
CA LEU A 65 -1.12 0.48 3.47
C LEU A 65 -2.26 1.52 3.38
N THR A 66 -3.43 1.21 3.93
CA THR A 66 -4.59 2.11 3.82
C THR A 66 -4.39 3.39 4.63
N VAL A 67 -3.95 3.29 5.89
CA VAL A 67 -3.65 4.44 6.76
C VAL A 67 -2.53 5.28 6.18
N GLY A 68 -1.43 4.65 5.76
CA GLY A 68 -0.30 5.33 5.14
C GLY A 68 -0.71 6.09 3.89
N SER A 69 -1.55 5.50 3.04
CA SER A 69 -2.05 6.17 1.83
C SER A 69 -2.92 7.39 2.15
N LEU A 70 -3.76 7.32 3.19
CA LEU A 70 -4.57 8.45 3.64
C LEU A 70 -3.68 9.57 4.20
N CYS A 71 -2.74 9.22 5.08
CA CYS A 71 -1.79 10.18 5.65
C CYS A 71 -0.97 10.89 4.56
N GLN A 72 -0.45 10.13 3.59
CA GLN A 72 0.28 10.68 2.45
C GLN A 72 -0.58 11.66 1.63
N LEU A 73 -1.85 11.30 1.38
CA LEU A 73 -2.78 12.15 0.66
C LEU A 73 -3.07 13.46 1.42
N ILE A 74 -3.28 13.40 2.73
CA ILE A 74 -3.53 14.56 3.58
C ILE A 74 -2.30 15.48 3.63
N ILE A 75 -1.12 14.93 3.89
CA ILE A 75 0.12 15.73 4.02
C ILE A 75 0.50 16.36 2.68
N ARG A 76 0.37 15.61 1.58
CA ARG A 76 0.75 16.12 0.26
C ARG A 76 -0.28 17.11 -0.29
N GLY A 77 -1.55 16.97 0.08
CA GLY A 77 -2.61 17.90 -0.31
C GLY A 77 -2.86 18.01 -1.82
N SER A 78 -2.37 17.06 -2.63
CA SER A 78 -2.53 17.05 -4.09
C SER A 78 -2.96 15.67 -4.59
N SER A 79 -3.76 15.65 -5.65
CA SER A 79 -4.24 14.41 -6.28
C SER A 79 -3.24 13.77 -7.25
N ARG A 80 -2.13 14.44 -7.59
CA ARG A 80 -1.17 13.99 -8.61
C ARG A 80 -0.57 12.61 -8.33
N GLY A 81 -0.84 11.60 -9.14
CA GLY A 81 -0.34 10.24 -8.89
C GLY A 81 -1.14 9.44 -7.86
N THR A 82 -2.32 9.94 -7.46
CA THR A 82 -3.36 9.15 -6.80
C THR A 82 -4.53 8.97 -7.76
N SER A 83 -5.17 7.80 -7.75
CA SER A 83 -6.25 7.46 -8.69
C SER A 83 -7.41 6.78 -7.98
N TYR A 84 -8.64 7.08 -8.43
CA TYR A 84 -9.82 6.35 -7.99
C TYR A 84 -9.77 4.86 -8.35
N THR A 85 -9.07 4.48 -9.43
CA THR A 85 -8.90 3.07 -9.80
C THR A 85 -8.04 2.32 -8.80
N MET A 86 -6.98 2.95 -8.30
CA MET A 86 -6.09 2.39 -7.28
C MET A 86 -6.79 2.28 -5.91
N TRP A 87 -7.62 3.25 -5.57
CA TRP A 87 -8.49 3.14 -4.41
C TRP A 87 -9.52 2.02 -4.56
N ALA A 88 -10.23 1.98 -5.69
CA ALA A 88 -11.28 1.00 -5.95
C ALA A 88 -10.75 -0.43 -5.91
N SER A 89 -9.58 -0.71 -6.51
CA SER A 89 -8.99 -2.05 -6.47
C SER A 89 -8.69 -2.52 -5.05
N ARG A 90 -8.18 -1.64 -4.19
CA ARG A 90 -7.90 -1.94 -2.78
C ARG A 90 -9.19 -2.14 -1.99
N PHE A 91 -10.16 -1.24 -2.16
CA PHE A 91 -11.43 -1.29 -1.45
C PHE A 91 -12.24 -2.53 -1.81
N ILE A 92 -12.35 -2.86 -3.10
CA ILE A 92 -13.02 -4.07 -3.58
C ILE A 92 -12.30 -5.32 -3.07
N GLY A 93 -10.96 -5.32 -3.06
CA GLY A 93 -10.17 -6.41 -2.47
C GLY A 93 -10.49 -6.64 -1.00
N ASN A 94 -10.63 -5.57 -0.19
CA ASN A 94 -11.00 -5.66 1.21
C ASN A 94 -12.42 -6.21 1.43
N LEU A 95 -13.39 -5.76 0.61
CA LEU A 95 -14.75 -6.31 0.65
C LEU A 95 -14.78 -7.79 0.27
N ALA A 96 -14.06 -8.18 -0.78
CA ALA A 96 -13.96 -9.57 -1.21
C ALA A 96 -13.31 -10.45 -0.13
N ALA A 97 -12.27 -9.95 0.55
CA ALA A 97 -11.63 -10.64 1.67
C ALA A 97 -12.61 -10.81 2.86
N GLY A 98 -13.36 -9.77 3.21
CA GLY A 98 -14.39 -9.83 4.26
C GLY A 98 -15.51 -10.81 3.93
N PHE A 99 -15.99 -10.81 2.68
CA PHE A 99 -16.98 -11.77 2.20
C PHE A 99 -16.43 -13.21 2.24
N ASN A 100 -15.20 -13.41 1.76
CA ASN A 100 -14.55 -14.72 1.81
C ASN A 100 -14.40 -15.23 3.26
N ALA A 101 -14.01 -14.36 4.19
CA ALA A 101 -13.92 -14.67 5.60
C ALA A 101 -15.28 -15.06 6.19
N HIS A 102 -16.34 -14.32 5.85
CA HIS A 102 -17.70 -14.64 6.29
C HIS A 102 -18.13 -16.05 5.85
N PHE A 103 -17.97 -16.39 4.57
CA PHE A 103 -18.30 -17.72 4.06
C PHE A 103 -17.49 -18.81 4.76
N ARG A 104 -16.19 -18.59 4.98
CA ARG A 104 -15.33 -19.56 5.66
C ARG A 104 -15.76 -19.82 7.10
N VAL A 105 -16.15 -18.78 7.84
CA VAL A 105 -16.65 -18.93 9.21
C VAL A 105 -18.00 -19.65 9.23
N THR A 106 -18.93 -19.27 8.33
CA THR A 106 -20.29 -19.85 8.32
C THR A 106 -20.30 -21.33 7.96
N TYR A 107 -19.52 -21.74 6.95
CA TYR A 107 -19.54 -23.12 6.46
C TYR A 107 -18.47 -24.01 7.10
N TRP A 108 -17.38 -23.44 7.63
CA TRP A 108 -16.28 -24.21 8.22
C TRP A 108 -15.71 -23.56 9.50
N PRO A 109 -16.55 -23.37 10.53
CA PRO A 109 -16.16 -22.66 11.76
C PRO A 109 -15.05 -23.38 12.54
N GLN A 110 -14.97 -24.72 12.48
CA GLN A 110 -13.96 -25.48 13.23
C GLN A 110 -12.51 -25.15 12.81
N VAL A 111 -12.29 -24.70 11.58
CA VAL A 111 -10.94 -24.29 11.09
C VAL A 111 -10.81 -22.77 11.06
N PHE A 112 -11.88 -22.05 10.72
CA PHE A 112 -11.83 -20.60 10.48
C PHE A 112 -12.44 -19.75 11.59
N GLY A 113 -12.82 -20.32 12.73
CA GLY A 113 -13.44 -19.59 13.84
C GLY A 113 -12.60 -18.43 14.37
N PHE A 114 -11.27 -18.45 14.18
CA PHE A 114 -10.39 -17.33 14.52
C PHE A 114 -10.71 -16.03 13.75
N LEU A 115 -11.35 -16.11 12.58
CA LEU A 115 -11.79 -14.96 11.80
C LEU A 115 -12.98 -14.24 12.41
N ASP A 116 -13.76 -14.88 13.29
CA ASP A 116 -14.93 -14.27 13.94
C ASP A 116 -14.61 -13.52 15.23
N THR A 117 -13.32 -13.39 15.55
CA THR A 117 -12.84 -12.69 16.75
C THR A 117 -13.13 -11.18 16.68
N ALA A 118 -13.28 -10.55 17.85
CA ALA A 118 -13.52 -9.11 17.96
C ALA A 118 -12.40 -8.28 17.28
N LEU A 119 -11.15 -8.76 17.34
CA LEU A 119 -10.02 -8.12 16.69
C LEU A 119 -10.18 -8.07 15.16
N MET A 120 -10.62 -9.16 14.54
CA MET A 120 -10.81 -9.23 13.08
C MET A 120 -11.99 -8.35 12.63
N LYS A 121 -13.07 -8.32 13.42
CA LYS A 121 -14.21 -7.40 13.18
C LYS A 121 -13.77 -5.93 13.30
N TRP A 122 -13.00 -5.59 14.33
CA TRP A 122 -12.44 -4.26 14.50
C TRP A 122 -11.52 -3.88 13.34
N PHE A 123 -10.69 -4.82 12.88
CA PHE A 123 -9.80 -4.62 11.75
C PHE A 123 -10.58 -4.24 10.48
N VAL A 124 -11.57 -5.07 10.10
CA VAL A 124 -12.40 -4.83 8.91
C VAL A 124 -13.15 -3.50 9.02
N ALA A 125 -13.68 -3.18 10.20
CA ALA A 125 -14.36 -1.91 10.42
C ALA A 125 -13.41 -0.72 10.24
N THR A 126 -12.22 -0.78 10.85
CA THR A 126 -11.23 0.29 10.80
C THR A 126 -10.73 0.53 9.38
N THR A 127 -10.35 -0.53 8.66
CA THR A 127 -9.87 -0.37 7.28
C THR A 127 -10.95 0.13 6.34
N THR A 128 -12.21 -0.29 6.54
CA THR A 128 -13.36 0.23 5.79
C THR A 128 -13.56 1.72 6.05
N ILE A 129 -13.50 2.17 7.31
CA ILE A 129 -13.62 3.59 7.66
C ILE A 129 -12.49 4.40 7.01
N VAL A 130 -11.25 3.92 7.06
CA VAL A 130 -10.10 4.63 6.48
C VAL A 130 -10.22 4.72 4.95
N GLU A 131 -10.66 3.67 4.27
CA GLU A 131 -10.90 3.71 2.82
C GLU A 131 -12.04 4.66 2.44
N LEU A 132 -13.10 4.76 3.26
CA LEU A 132 -14.16 5.75 3.07
C LEU A 132 -13.62 7.17 3.28
N CYS A 133 -12.84 7.41 4.33
CA CYS A 133 -12.17 8.69 4.54
C CYS A 133 -11.27 9.06 3.36
N TYR A 134 -10.51 8.10 2.81
CA TYR A 134 -9.63 8.30 1.66
C TYR A 134 -10.40 8.83 0.45
N ILE A 135 -11.55 8.23 0.10
CA ILE A 135 -12.31 8.69 -1.06
C ILE A 135 -12.86 10.11 -0.87
N PHE A 136 -13.34 10.45 0.34
CA PHE A 136 -13.83 11.79 0.63
C PHE A 136 -12.73 12.84 0.57
N VAL A 137 -11.55 12.56 1.17
CA VAL A 137 -10.40 13.46 1.12
C VAL A 137 -9.90 13.65 -0.31
N LEU A 138 -9.83 12.57 -1.10
CA LEU A 138 -9.39 12.65 -2.50
C LEU A 138 -10.35 13.49 -3.35
N ARG A 139 -11.67 13.33 -3.17
CA ARG A 139 -12.68 14.16 -3.84
C ARG A 139 -12.49 15.64 -3.48
N HIS A 140 -12.39 15.94 -2.18
CA HIS A 140 -12.19 17.32 -1.71
C HIS A 140 -10.94 18.00 -2.30
N ILE A 141 -9.81 17.27 -2.37
CA ILE A 141 -8.58 17.80 -2.97
C ILE A 141 -8.78 18.07 -4.46
N ARG A 142 -9.40 17.16 -5.20
CA ARG A 142 -9.64 17.32 -6.65
C ARG A 142 -10.60 18.46 -6.95
N ASP A 143 -11.63 18.65 -6.14
CA ASP A 143 -12.58 19.75 -6.29
C ASP A 143 -11.88 21.11 -6.08
N LYS A 144 -10.98 21.18 -5.08
CA LYS A 144 -10.12 22.37 -4.86
C LYS A 144 -9.17 22.64 -6.02
N GLU A 145 -8.51 21.61 -6.55
CA GLU A 145 -7.61 21.74 -7.69
C GLU A 145 -8.38 22.21 -8.94
N ALA A 146 -9.59 21.69 -9.19
CA ALA A 146 -10.45 22.13 -10.29
C ALA A 146 -10.89 23.59 -10.16
N ALA A 147 -11.30 24.04 -8.96
CA ALA A 147 -11.66 25.42 -8.71
C ALA A 147 -10.48 26.40 -8.89
N SER A 148 -9.29 25.99 -8.46
CA SER A 148 -8.06 26.76 -8.66
C SER A 148 -7.74 26.92 -10.16
N HIS A 149 -7.80 25.83 -10.93
CA HIS A 149 -7.56 25.86 -12.37
C HIS A 149 -8.53 26.79 -13.13
N ASN A 150 -9.82 26.77 -12.77
CA ASN A 150 -10.81 27.65 -13.38
C ASN A 150 -10.54 29.13 -13.09
N THR A 151 -10.09 29.45 -11.87
CA THR A 151 -9.77 30.83 -11.47
C THR A 151 -8.58 31.38 -12.26
N THR A 152 -7.52 30.57 -12.44
CA THR A 152 -6.35 30.96 -13.25
C THR A 152 -6.72 31.22 -14.71
N ASN A 153 -7.50 30.33 -15.33
CA ASN A 153 -7.93 30.50 -16.73
C ASN A 153 -8.76 31.79 -16.96
N LEU A 154 -9.60 32.16 -15.99
CA LEU A 154 -10.39 33.40 -16.05
C LEU A 154 -9.51 34.66 -15.93
N ALA A 155 -8.43 34.60 -15.15
CA ALA A 155 -7.47 35.70 -15.05
C ALA A 155 -6.70 35.89 -16.36
N ASP A 156 -6.26 34.80 -17.00
CA ASP A 156 -5.52 34.85 -18.26
C ASP A 156 -6.39 35.37 -19.42
N LYS A 157 -7.67 35.01 -19.48
CA LYS A 157 -8.59 35.50 -20.52
C LYS A 157 -8.89 37.00 -20.42
N LYS A 158 -8.63 37.64 -19.27
CA LYS A 158 -8.86 39.08 -19.06
C LYS A 158 -7.66 39.95 -19.44
N ARG A 159 -6.50 39.36 -19.77
CA ARG A 159 -5.28 40.07 -20.16
C ARG A 159 -5.13 40.11 -21.67
#